data_AF-A0A1Y3RK34-F1
#
_entry.id   AF-A0A1Y3RK34-F1
#
_cell.length_a   1.000
_cell.length_b   1.000
_cell.length_c   1.000
_cell.angle_alpha   90.00
_cell.angle_beta   90.00
_cell.angle_gamma   90.00
#
_symmetry.space_group_name_H-M   'P 1'
#
loop_
_entity.id
_entity.type
_entity.pdbx_description
1 polymer ?
#
loop_
_entity_poly.entity_id
_entity_poly.type
_entity_poly.pdbx_seq_one_letter_code
_entity_poly.pdbx_strand_id
1 'polypeptide(L)'
;MLKKMLILNIFALMVCLSGCGKTDQLSSYETDGLGYIAYTDIDTICEDPVLIQEGDNFLSSVDTNLLLSYVVDSNIEISEELGSYEHLIMTNPQWIERFGNMDKLKPVEYKNLSSGMQEFLEAQMSVLTVTGEALPTGIELYKYDGDGLLAFPVNVTLGAAEPIEAQNSLVILVNTPSETLKIDTCLLPLISSGNILFADVNEVQATFEESKLKDYGTVQELNSTH
;
A
#
# COMPACT_ATOMS: atom_id res chain seq x y z
N MET A 1 -57.62 -26.14 -37.55
CA MET A 1 -56.70 -26.75 -36.55
C MET A 1 -56.04 -25.61 -35.78
N LEU A 2 -56.42 -25.46 -34.52
CA LEU A 2 -55.82 -24.52 -33.56
C LEU A 2 -55.55 -25.32 -32.28
N LYS A 3 -54.29 -25.40 -31.84
CA LYS A 3 -53.84 -25.76 -30.47
C LYS A 3 -52.32 -25.60 -30.44
N LYS A 4 -51.82 -24.50 -29.86
CA LYS A 4 -51.43 -24.30 -28.44
C LYS A 4 -49.97 -24.70 -28.19
N MET A 5 -49.18 -23.68 -27.83
CA MET A 5 -48.04 -23.61 -26.90
C MET A 5 -47.36 -24.91 -26.47
N LEU A 6 -46.03 -24.96 -26.61
CA LEU A 6 -45.11 -24.86 -25.46
C LEU A 6 -43.70 -24.46 -25.96
N ILE A 7 -43.22 -23.30 -25.53
CA ILE A 7 -41.81 -22.89 -25.64
C ILE A 7 -41.08 -23.57 -24.48
N LEU A 8 -40.23 -24.56 -24.78
CA LEU A 8 -39.32 -25.14 -23.80
C LEU A 8 -37.99 -24.37 -23.89
N ASN A 9 -37.87 -23.34 -23.05
CA ASN A 9 -36.65 -22.56 -22.87
C ASN A 9 -35.68 -23.38 -22.02
N ILE A 10 -34.79 -24.15 -22.67
CA ILE A 10 -33.68 -24.81 -22.00
C ILE A 10 -32.56 -23.77 -21.88
N PHE A 11 -32.53 -23.08 -20.75
CA PHE A 11 -31.34 -22.37 -20.28
C PHE A 11 -30.27 -23.44 -20.00
N ALA A 12 -29.45 -23.74 -21.01
CA ALA A 12 -28.23 -24.47 -20.80
C ALA A 12 -27.29 -23.56 -20.00
N LEU A 13 -27.33 -23.70 -18.68
CA LEU A 13 -26.34 -23.17 -17.77
C LEU A 13 -25.02 -23.85 -18.13
N MET A 14 -24.26 -23.25 -19.04
CA MET A 14 -22.85 -23.57 -19.19
C MET A 14 -22.21 -23.16 -17.88
N VAL A 15 -21.97 -24.17 -17.04
CA VAL A 15 -21.06 -24.09 -15.91
C VAL A 15 -19.74 -23.62 -16.50
N CYS A 16 -19.40 -22.35 -16.28
CA CYS A 16 -18.08 -21.84 -16.57
C CYS A 16 -17.10 -22.81 -15.91
N LEU A 17 -16.22 -23.36 -16.74
CA LEU A 17 -15.06 -24.12 -16.32
C LEU A 17 -14.44 -23.38 -15.14
N SER A 18 -14.32 -24.06 -14.00
CA SER A 18 -13.56 -23.60 -12.85
C SER A 18 -12.21 -23.13 -13.37
N GLY A 19 -11.95 -21.83 -13.27
CA GLY A 19 -10.65 -21.27 -13.60
C GLY A 19 -9.60 -22.04 -12.79
N CYS A 20 -8.59 -22.56 -13.48
CA CYS A 20 -7.36 -23.03 -12.85
C CYS A 20 -6.86 -21.96 -11.86
N GLY A 21 -6.48 -22.43 -10.67
CA GLY A 21 -6.28 -21.61 -9.48
C GLY A 21 -5.38 -20.41 -9.71
N LYS A 22 -5.90 -19.23 -9.37
CA LYS A 22 -5.05 -18.15 -8.91
C LYS A 22 -4.44 -18.63 -7.60
N THR A 23 -3.13 -18.83 -7.57
CA THR A 23 -2.39 -18.90 -6.32
C THR A 23 -2.56 -17.54 -5.65
N ASP A 24 -3.02 -17.51 -4.41
CA ASP A 24 -3.00 -16.28 -3.60
C ASP A 24 -1.56 -15.76 -3.60
N GLN A 25 -1.31 -14.59 -4.20
CA GLN A 25 0.06 -14.06 -4.34
C GLN A 25 0.74 -13.87 -2.98
N LEU A 26 -0.02 -13.61 -1.90
CA LEU A 26 0.54 -13.51 -0.55
C LEU A 26 1.01 -14.86 -0.02
N SER A 27 0.43 -15.96 -0.47
CA SER A 27 0.77 -17.31 0.02
C SER A 27 2.19 -17.76 -0.32
N SER A 28 2.88 -17.11 -1.26
CA SER A 28 4.30 -17.35 -1.54
C SER A 28 5.26 -16.57 -0.66
N TYR A 29 4.75 -15.68 0.20
CA TYR A 29 5.54 -14.86 1.10
C TYR A 29 5.31 -15.27 2.56
N GLU A 30 6.32 -15.04 3.39
CA GLU A 30 6.19 -15.22 4.84
C GLU A 30 5.48 -13.99 5.42
N THR A 31 4.21 -14.18 5.78
CA THR A 31 3.35 -13.13 6.34
C THR A 31 3.05 -13.33 7.82
N ASP A 32 3.62 -14.38 8.43
CA ASP A 32 3.41 -14.69 9.83
C ASP A 32 3.91 -13.54 10.73
N GLY A 33 3.11 -13.21 11.73
CA GLY A 33 3.40 -12.12 12.67
C GLY A 33 3.18 -10.71 12.12
N LEU A 34 2.81 -10.56 10.86
CA LEU A 34 2.45 -9.26 10.30
C LEU A 34 1.08 -8.81 10.82
N GLY A 35 0.99 -7.53 11.14
CA GLY A 35 -0.25 -6.89 11.57
C GLY A 35 -0.64 -5.71 10.70
N TYR A 36 -1.90 -5.32 10.78
CA TYR A 36 -2.41 -4.04 10.28
C TYR A 36 -3.41 -3.45 11.27
N ILE A 37 -3.68 -2.15 11.17
CA ILE A 37 -4.70 -1.50 11.99
C ILE A 37 -5.95 -1.33 11.15
N ALA A 38 -7.05 -1.93 11.60
CA ALA A 38 -8.37 -1.75 11.02
C ALA A 38 -9.08 -0.62 11.79
N TYR A 39 -9.00 0.61 11.28
CA TYR A 39 -9.78 1.72 11.82
C TYR A 39 -11.26 1.57 11.49
N THR A 40 -12.11 1.81 12.49
CA THR A 40 -13.57 1.83 12.33
C THR A 40 -14.09 3.22 11.97
N ASP A 41 -13.33 4.28 12.30
CA ASP A 41 -13.68 5.67 12.04
C ASP A 41 -12.40 6.51 11.82
N ILE A 42 -11.81 6.39 10.62
CA ILE A 42 -10.61 7.13 10.25
C ILE A 42 -10.89 8.63 10.07
N ASP A 43 -12.10 9.00 9.65
CA ASP A 43 -12.47 10.39 9.40
C ASP A 43 -12.37 11.21 10.69
N THR A 44 -12.88 10.69 11.82
CA THR A 44 -12.74 11.36 13.12
C THR A 44 -11.28 11.53 13.53
N ILE A 45 -10.43 10.52 13.30
CA ILE A 45 -8.99 10.60 13.63
C ILE A 45 -8.32 11.70 12.79
N CYS A 46 -8.61 11.76 11.49
CA CYS A 46 -7.99 12.72 10.56
C CYS A 46 -8.54 14.15 10.68
N GLU A 47 -9.66 14.37 11.37
CA GLU A 47 -10.26 15.69 11.58
C GLU A 47 -9.99 16.28 12.98
N ASP A 48 -9.64 15.45 13.98
CA ASP A 48 -9.34 15.91 15.34
C ASP A 48 -7.82 16.10 15.54
N PRO A 49 -7.33 17.34 15.75
CA PRO A 49 -5.90 17.61 15.96
C PRO A 49 -5.26 16.84 17.12
N VAL A 50 -6.02 16.48 18.15
CA VAL A 50 -5.52 15.67 19.27
C VAL A 50 -5.30 14.23 18.86
N LEU A 51 -6.19 13.67 18.04
CA LEU A 51 -6.06 12.31 17.53
C LEU A 51 -5.00 12.20 16.43
N ILE A 52 -4.88 13.23 15.59
CA ILE A 52 -3.76 13.34 14.63
C ILE A 52 -2.42 13.29 15.37
N GLN A 53 -2.25 14.10 16.42
CA GLN A 53 -1.01 14.09 17.21
C GLN A 53 -0.80 12.76 17.94
N GLU A 54 -1.87 12.11 18.39
CA GLU A 54 -1.77 10.77 18.97
C GLU A 54 -1.28 9.74 17.93
N GLY A 55 -1.78 9.81 16.70
CA GLY A 55 -1.31 8.99 15.59
C GLY A 55 0.16 9.22 15.25
N ASP A 56 0.59 10.47 15.25
CA ASP A 56 1.99 10.84 15.05
C ASP A 56 2.90 10.24 16.13
N ASN A 57 2.51 10.37 17.40
CA ASN A 57 3.23 9.79 18.53
C ASN A 57 3.29 8.26 18.44
N PHE A 58 2.15 7.63 18.14
CA PHE A 58 2.03 6.19 18.00
C PHE A 58 2.94 5.68 16.88
N LEU A 59 2.83 6.22 15.66
CA LEU A 59 3.63 5.76 14.52
C LEU A 59 5.12 6.00 14.72
N SER A 60 5.50 7.15 15.29
CA SER A 60 6.89 7.40 15.66
C SER A 60 7.43 6.37 16.65
N SER A 61 6.60 5.86 17.56
CA SER A 61 7.01 4.84 18.53
C SER A 61 7.16 3.44 17.94
N VAL A 62 6.47 3.14 16.83
CA VAL A 62 6.50 1.83 16.16
C VAL A 62 7.13 1.85 14.77
N ASP A 63 7.79 2.96 14.36
CA ASP A 63 8.31 3.15 13.00
C ASP A 63 9.29 2.05 12.57
N THR A 64 10.08 1.53 13.52
CA THR A 64 10.99 0.39 13.24
C THR A 64 10.25 -0.88 12.78
N ASN A 65 8.99 -1.04 13.19
CA ASN A 65 8.10 -2.12 12.76
C ASN A 65 7.28 -1.77 11.52
N LEU A 66 7.28 -0.52 11.06
CA LEU A 66 6.44 -0.07 9.95
C LEU A 66 6.92 -0.68 8.62
N LEU A 67 5.99 -1.26 7.87
CA LEU A 67 6.21 -1.83 6.54
C LEU A 67 5.30 -1.09 5.55
N LEU A 68 5.88 -0.22 4.74
CA LEU A 68 5.17 0.63 3.78
C LEU A 68 5.20 -0.01 2.39
N SER A 69 4.02 -0.18 1.79
CA SER A 69 3.88 -0.60 0.39
C SER A 69 2.67 0.04 -0.25
N TYR A 70 2.92 0.94 -1.19
CA TYR A 70 1.87 1.67 -1.89
C TYR A 70 2.19 1.80 -3.38
N VAL A 71 1.40 1.13 -4.22
CA VAL A 71 1.39 1.34 -5.68
C VAL A 71 0.61 2.62 -5.96
N VAL A 72 1.31 3.73 -6.20
CA VAL A 72 0.72 5.08 -6.31
C VAL A 72 -0.26 5.15 -7.48
N ASP A 73 0.09 4.51 -8.59
CA ASP A 73 -0.71 4.45 -9.81
C ASP A 73 -1.91 3.48 -9.73
N SER A 74 -2.13 2.82 -8.58
CA SER A 74 -3.34 2.02 -8.37
C SER A 74 -4.59 2.87 -8.12
N ASN A 75 -4.43 4.12 -7.67
CA ASN A 75 -5.52 5.05 -7.39
C ASN A 75 -5.56 6.27 -8.33
N ILE A 76 -4.48 6.51 -9.09
CA ILE A 76 -4.32 7.70 -9.91
C ILE A 76 -3.78 7.26 -11.28
N GLU A 77 -4.47 7.65 -12.34
CA GLU A 77 -4.02 7.40 -13.71
C GLU A 77 -2.80 8.28 -14.02
N ILE A 78 -1.62 7.67 -14.15
CA ILE A 78 -0.34 8.34 -14.45
C ILE A 78 0.49 7.63 -15.53
N SER A 79 -0.18 6.85 -16.39
CA SER A 79 0.50 6.02 -17.38
C SER A 79 1.32 6.83 -18.39
N GLU A 80 0.93 8.09 -18.66
CA GLU A 80 1.69 9.00 -19.52
C GLU A 80 2.99 9.48 -18.84
N GLU A 81 2.94 9.76 -17.55
CA GLU A 81 4.07 10.27 -16.75
C GLU A 81 5.11 9.18 -16.46
N LEU A 82 4.66 7.94 -16.22
CA LEU A 82 5.50 6.77 -15.92
C LEU A 82 6.51 6.46 -17.04
N GLY A 83 6.17 6.78 -18.28
CA GLY A 83 7.03 6.58 -19.44
C GLY A 83 7.39 5.11 -19.63
N SER A 84 8.63 4.73 -19.30
CA SER A 84 9.10 3.34 -19.42
C SER A 84 8.92 2.50 -18.16
N TYR A 85 8.53 3.09 -17.03
CA TYR A 85 8.28 2.34 -15.80
C TYR A 85 6.88 1.72 -15.83
N GLU A 86 6.70 0.55 -15.24
CA GLU A 86 5.38 -0.09 -15.18
C GLU A 86 4.53 0.47 -14.05
N HIS A 87 5.16 0.76 -12.90
CA HIS A 87 4.50 1.23 -11.68
C HIS A 87 5.35 2.27 -10.96
N LEU A 88 4.70 3.14 -10.20
CA LEU A 88 5.31 4.01 -9.20
C LEU A 88 4.99 3.45 -7.81
N ILE A 89 6.02 3.05 -7.07
CA ILE A 89 5.85 2.39 -5.78
C ILE A 89 6.49 3.25 -4.69
N MET A 90 5.71 3.63 -3.68
CA MET A 90 6.23 4.20 -2.44
C MET A 90 6.38 3.10 -1.40
N THR A 91 7.60 2.96 -0.86
CA THR A 91 7.97 1.87 0.05
C THR A 91 9.05 2.33 1.03
N ASN A 92 9.34 1.53 2.05
CA ASN A 92 10.47 1.74 2.93
C ASN A 92 11.49 0.59 2.89
N PRO A 93 12.71 0.77 3.43
CA PRO A 93 13.74 -0.27 3.45
C PRO A 93 13.25 -1.58 4.08
N GLN A 94 12.54 -1.53 5.21
CA GLN A 94 12.07 -2.74 5.90
C GLN A 94 11.17 -3.62 5.02
N TRP A 95 10.33 -3.03 4.15
CA TRP A 95 9.54 -3.79 3.19
C TRP A 95 10.40 -4.54 2.17
N ILE A 96 11.40 -3.84 1.59
CA ILE A 96 12.26 -4.43 0.55
C ILE A 96 13.18 -5.49 1.15
N GLU A 97 13.67 -5.30 2.38
CA GLU A 97 14.45 -6.31 3.10
C GLU A 97 13.65 -7.59 3.34
N ARG A 98 12.34 -7.47 3.58
CA ARG A 98 11.47 -8.62 3.85
C ARG A 98 10.97 -9.32 2.59
N PHE A 99 10.52 -8.56 1.59
CA PHE A 99 9.81 -9.11 0.42
C PHE A 99 10.53 -8.93 -0.92
N GLY A 100 11.67 -8.25 -0.91
CA GLY A 100 12.43 -7.92 -2.11
C GLY A 100 13.92 -8.19 -1.94
N ASN A 101 14.73 -7.29 -2.51
CA ASN A 101 16.18 -7.38 -2.43
C ASN A 101 16.80 -5.99 -2.61
N MET A 102 17.45 -5.48 -1.57
CA MET A 102 18.08 -4.16 -1.58
C MET A 102 19.16 -4.00 -2.66
N ASP A 103 19.89 -5.07 -3.02
CA ASP A 103 20.94 -5.03 -4.06
C ASP A 103 20.37 -4.78 -5.48
N LYS A 104 19.06 -4.97 -5.63
CA LYS A 104 18.34 -4.77 -6.89
C LYS A 104 17.85 -3.33 -7.10
N LEU A 105 17.99 -2.48 -6.09
CA LEU A 105 17.74 -1.05 -6.23
C LEU A 105 18.88 -0.38 -6.99
N LYS A 106 18.54 0.35 -8.05
CA LYS A 106 19.47 1.15 -8.85
C LYS A 106 19.10 2.63 -8.72
N PRO A 107 19.96 3.49 -8.17
CA PRO A 107 19.62 4.90 -7.96
C PRO A 107 19.19 5.58 -9.26
N VAL A 108 18.15 6.39 -9.15
CA VAL A 108 17.64 7.24 -10.24
C VAL A 108 17.78 8.69 -9.81
N GLU A 109 18.52 9.49 -10.56
CA GLU A 109 18.58 10.92 -10.28
C GLU A 109 17.28 11.60 -10.74
N TYR A 110 16.67 12.40 -9.88
CA TYR A 110 15.41 13.14 -10.16
C TYR A 110 15.42 13.89 -11.50
N LYS A 111 16.52 14.61 -11.79
CA LYS A 111 16.70 15.38 -13.02
C LYS A 111 16.67 14.53 -14.30
N ASN A 112 16.84 13.21 -14.19
CA ASN A 112 16.82 12.27 -15.32
C ASN A 112 15.41 11.71 -15.59
N LEU A 113 14.42 12.01 -14.73
CA LEU A 113 13.02 11.68 -14.99
C LEU A 113 12.44 12.55 -16.11
N SER A 114 11.33 12.11 -16.72
CA SER A 114 10.56 12.94 -17.65
C SER A 114 10.05 14.20 -16.94
N SER A 115 9.79 15.27 -17.70
CA SER A 115 9.22 16.50 -17.11
C SER A 115 7.85 16.25 -16.47
N GLY A 116 7.00 15.42 -17.08
CA GLY A 116 5.70 15.05 -16.51
C GLY A 116 5.83 14.32 -15.17
N MET A 117 6.79 13.39 -15.05
CA MET A 117 7.04 12.69 -13.79
C MET A 117 7.61 13.64 -12.72
N GLN A 118 8.46 14.60 -13.08
CA GLN A 118 8.95 15.62 -12.16
C GLN A 118 7.81 16.49 -11.64
N GLU A 119 6.96 17.02 -12.53
CA GLU A 119 5.78 17.82 -12.17
C GLU A 119 4.80 17.04 -11.28
N PHE A 120 4.58 15.76 -11.60
CA PHE A 120 3.74 14.89 -10.79
C PHE A 120 4.31 14.70 -9.38
N LEU A 121 5.61 14.38 -9.25
CA LEU A 121 6.26 14.19 -7.95
C LEU A 121 6.25 15.50 -7.14
N GLU A 122 6.51 16.65 -7.76
CA GLU A 122 6.40 17.95 -7.10
C GLU A 122 4.99 18.20 -6.54
N ALA A 123 3.96 17.92 -7.35
CA ALA A 123 2.58 18.09 -6.92
C ALA A 123 2.20 17.14 -5.78
N GLN A 124 2.48 15.84 -5.90
CA GLN A 124 2.07 14.85 -4.91
C GLN A 124 2.90 14.94 -3.63
N MET A 125 4.24 14.95 -3.75
CA MET A 125 5.12 14.88 -2.58
C MET A 125 5.04 16.15 -1.72
N SER A 126 4.67 17.31 -2.30
CA SER A 126 4.43 18.51 -1.50
C SER A 126 3.25 18.37 -0.52
N VAL A 127 2.25 17.56 -0.89
CA VAL A 127 1.09 17.25 -0.06
C VAL A 127 1.42 16.15 0.94
N LEU A 128 2.23 15.16 0.56
CA LEU A 128 2.50 13.96 1.37
C LEU A 128 3.66 14.12 2.36
N THR A 129 4.62 15.01 2.10
CA THR A 129 5.82 15.15 2.95
C THR A 129 5.69 16.30 3.95
N VAL A 130 6.40 16.17 5.08
CA VAL A 130 6.44 17.18 6.15
C VAL A 130 7.02 18.51 5.63
N THR A 131 8.09 18.45 4.84
CA THR A 131 8.78 19.65 4.33
C THR A 131 8.05 20.31 3.16
N GLY A 132 7.22 19.56 2.44
CA GLY A 132 6.57 20.00 1.21
C GLY A 132 7.48 19.99 -0.02
N GLU A 133 8.69 19.43 0.09
CA GLU A 133 9.62 19.28 -1.03
C GLU A 133 9.29 18.04 -1.86
N ALA A 134 9.67 18.05 -3.15
CA ALA A 134 9.44 16.90 -4.03
C ALA A 134 10.24 15.66 -3.57
N LEU A 135 11.49 15.88 -3.17
CA LEU A 135 12.43 14.87 -2.68
C LEU A 135 13.21 15.41 -1.48
N PRO A 136 12.61 15.42 -0.28
CA PRO A 136 13.30 15.85 0.92
C PRO A 136 14.38 14.86 1.34
N THR A 137 15.22 15.29 2.28
CA THR A 137 16.16 14.37 2.96
C THR A 137 15.37 13.21 3.57
N GLY A 138 15.82 11.98 3.31
CA GLY A 138 15.13 10.75 3.73
C GLY A 138 14.25 10.11 2.66
N ILE A 139 14.07 10.77 1.50
CA ILE A 139 13.42 10.19 0.32
C ILE A 139 14.40 10.10 -0.84
N GLU A 140 14.46 8.94 -1.46
CA GLU A 140 15.33 8.66 -2.59
C GLU A 140 14.58 7.90 -3.70
N LEU A 141 15.05 8.04 -4.94
CA LEU A 141 14.45 7.40 -6.10
C LEU A 141 15.33 6.26 -6.61
N TYR A 142 14.67 5.15 -6.94
CA TYR A 142 15.33 3.96 -7.45
C TYR A 142 14.53 3.34 -8.60
N LYS A 143 15.23 2.63 -9.48
CA LYS A 143 14.63 1.58 -10.31
C LYS A 143 14.82 0.25 -9.59
N TYR A 144 13.78 -0.56 -9.53
CA TYR A 144 13.91 -1.96 -9.08
C TYR A 144 14.23 -2.89 -10.27
N ASP A 145 15.33 -3.64 -10.17
CA ASP A 145 15.87 -4.55 -11.21
C ASP A 145 15.92 -6.03 -10.72
N GLY A 146 14.96 -6.39 -9.87
CA GLY A 146 14.71 -7.77 -9.44
C GLY A 146 13.66 -8.48 -10.31
N ASP A 147 13.39 -9.74 -10.00
CA ASP A 147 12.43 -10.58 -10.76
C ASP A 147 10.96 -10.16 -10.52
N GLY A 148 10.71 -9.40 -9.47
CA GLY A 148 9.44 -8.79 -9.10
C GLY A 148 9.53 -8.19 -7.70
N LEU A 149 8.93 -7.03 -7.48
CA LEU A 149 8.78 -6.42 -6.16
C LEU A 149 7.34 -6.63 -5.70
N LEU A 150 7.15 -7.38 -4.61
CA LEU A 150 5.84 -7.45 -3.98
C LEU A 150 5.40 -6.04 -3.59
N ALA A 151 4.25 -5.61 -4.07
CA ALA A 151 3.71 -4.29 -3.79
C ALA A 151 2.20 -4.33 -3.61
N PHE A 152 1.69 -3.45 -2.75
CA PHE A 152 0.27 -3.39 -2.43
C PHE A 152 -0.40 -2.22 -3.16
N PRO A 153 -1.34 -2.50 -4.07
CA PRO A 153 -2.37 -1.54 -4.43
C PRO A 153 -3.19 -1.10 -3.21
N VAL A 154 -4.01 -0.07 -3.37
CA VAL A 154 -4.91 0.36 -2.29
C VAL A 154 -5.95 -0.72 -1.99
N ASN A 155 -6.24 -0.92 -0.71
CA ASN A 155 -7.27 -1.83 -0.18
C ASN A 155 -6.94 -3.33 -0.28
N VAL A 156 -5.66 -3.71 -0.33
CA VAL A 156 -5.24 -5.12 -0.30
C VAL A 156 -5.65 -5.81 1.01
N THR A 157 -5.34 -5.22 2.17
CA THR A 157 -5.72 -5.82 3.48
C THR A 157 -7.22 -5.82 3.74
N LEU A 158 -7.98 -5.08 2.94
CA LEU A 158 -9.44 -5.06 2.97
C LEU A 158 -10.06 -6.10 2.02
N GLY A 159 -9.23 -6.86 1.29
CA GLY A 159 -9.66 -7.87 0.31
C GLY A 159 -10.29 -7.29 -0.95
N ALA A 160 -10.12 -5.98 -1.21
CA ALA A 160 -10.69 -5.32 -2.39
C ALA A 160 -9.70 -5.25 -3.57
N ALA A 161 -8.43 -5.54 -3.33
CA ALA A 161 -7.40 -5.68 -4.36
C ALA A 161 -6.50 -6.88 -4.07
N GLU A 162 -5.91 -7.45 -5.12
CA GLU A 162 -4.85 -8.45 -5.01
C GLU A 162 -3.49 -7.70 -4.96
N PRO A 163 -2.52 -8.17 -4.15
CA PRO A 163 -1.13 -7.73 -4.28
C PRO A 163 -0.61 -7.95 -5.71
N ILE A 164 0.50 -7.27 -6.04
CA ILE A 164 1.19 -7.44 -7.32
C ILE A 164 2.66 -7.77 -7.11
N GLU A 165 3.25 -8.50 -8.05
CA GLU A 165 4.69 -8.58 -8.25
C GLU A 165 5.08 -7.61 -9.37
N ALA A 166 5.44 -6.38 -8.98
CA ALA A 166 5.73 -5.31 -9.92
C ALA A 166 7.13 -5.48 -10.53
N GLN A 167 7.22 -5.37 -11.86
CA GLN A 167 8.49 -5.36 -12.57
C GLN A 167 8.83 -3.93 -12.99
N ASN A 168 10.12 -3.67 -13.21
CA ASN A 168 10.60 -2.41 -13.81
C ASN A 168 9.93 -1.14 -13.22
N SER A 169 9.83 -1.08 -11.89
CA SER A 169 9.12 -0.01 -11.18
C SER A 169 10.05 1.14 -10.83
N LEU A 170 9.50 2.36 -10.85
CA LEU A 170 10.11 3.51 -10.20
C LEU A 170 9.71 3.45 -8.72
N VAL A 171 10.70 3.43 -7.83
CA VAL A 171 10.54 3.28 -6.39
C VAL A 171 10.89 4.59 -5.71
N ILE A 172 9.95 5.12 -4.93
CA ILE A 172 10.16 6.15 -3.93
C ILE A 172 10.49 5.42 -2.63
N LEU A 173 11.77 5.41 -2.26
CA LEU A 173 12.23 4.81 -1.01
C LEU A 173 12.20 5.86 0.09
N VAL A 174 11.35 5.65 1.10
CA VAL A 174 11.21 6.51 2.27
C VAL A 174 11.91 5.83 3.44
N ASN A 175 13.03 6.40 3.89
CA ASN A 175 13.90 5.77 4.89
C ASN A 175 13.24 5.66 6.27
N THR A 176 12.61 6.75 6.73
CA THR A 176 11.90 6.83 8.01
C THR A 176 10.52 7.46 7.77
N PRO A 177 9.49 6.64 7.46
CA PRO A 177 8.16 7.15 7.12
C PRO A 177 7.57 8.09 8.16
N SER A 178 7.68 7.79 9.46
CA SER A 178 7.13 8.64 10.53
C SER A 178 7.77 10.04 10.62
N GLU A 179 9.03 10.18 10.22
CA GLU A 179 9.74 11.48 10.24
C GLU A 179 9.54 12.30 8.98
N THR A 180 9.23 11.63 7.86
CA THR A 180 9.32 12.23 6.53
C THR A 180 7.95 12.50 5.91
N LEU A 181 6.97 11.64 6.19
CA LEU A 181 5.61 11.73 5.64
C LEU A 181 4.68 12.39 6.66
N LYS A 182 3.72 13.17 6.16
CA LYS A 182 2.69 13.79 6.99
C LYS A 182 1.74 12.75 7.55
N ILE A 183 1.40 12.92 8.82
CA ILE A 183 0.51 12.00 9.53
C ILE A 183 -0.92 12.01 8.95
N ASP A 184 -1.47 13.19 8.68
CA ASP A 184 -2.87 13.42 8.32
C ASP A 184 -3.14 13.19 6.83
N THR A 185 -2.25 13.65 5.95
CA THR A 185 -2.42 13.53 4.50
C THR A 185 -1.80 12.28 3.90
N CYS A 186 -1.00 11.52 4.65
CA CYS A 186 -0.28 10.35 4.12
C CYS A 186 -0.38 9.11 5.03
N LEU A 187 0.22 9.12 6.22
CA LEU A 187 0.39 7.90 7.00
C LEU A 187 -0.93 7.31 7.51
N LEU A 188 -1.81 8.11 8.12
CA LEU A 188 -3.13 7.65 8.60
C LEU A 188 -4.01 7.14 7.43
N PRO A 189 -4.13 7.86 6.29
CA PRO A 189 -4.78 7.33 5.11
C PRO A 189 -4.21 6.00 4.63
N LEU A 190 -2.88 5.85 4.57
CA LEU A 190 -2.23 4.61 4.09
C LEU A 190 -2.40 3.43 5.04
N ILE A 191 -2.48 3.67 6.35
CA ILE A 191 -2.86 2.62 7.31
C ILE A 191 -4.30 2.19 7.04
N SER A 192 -5.22 3.15 6.93
CA SER A 192 -6.63 2.87 6.70
C SER A 192 -6.89 2.17 5.37
N SER A 193 -6.07 2.41 4.35
CA SER A 193 -6.18 1.74 3.05
C SER A 193 -5.42 0.42 2.95
N GLY A 194 -4.76 -0.01 4.02
CA GLY A 194 -4.06 -1.30 4.04
C GLY A 194 -2.70 -1.29 3.35
N ASN A 195 -2.08 -0.12 3.20
CA ASN A 195 -0.76 0.06 2.57
C ASN A 195 0.38 0.18 3.58
N ILE A 196 0.05 0.21 4.88
CA ILE A 196 1.02 0.08 5.97
C ILE A 196 0.68 -1.16 6.78
N LEU A 197 1.65 -2.07 6.85
CA LEU A 197 1.67 -3.21 7.74
C LEU A 197 2.67 -2.97 8.87
N PHE A 198 2.67 -3.87 9.85
CA PHE A 198 3.63 -3.86 10.94
C PHE A 198 4.27 -5.24 11.12
N ALA A 199 5.59 -5.26 11.35
CA ALA A 199 6.39 -6.48 11.43
C ALA A 199 6.22 -7.28 12.73
N ASP A 200 5.93 -6.60 13.86
CA ASP A 200 5.63 -7.22 15.16
C ASP A 200 4.24 -6.80 15.64
N VAL A 201 3.23 -7.62 15.30
CA VAL A 201 1.84 -7.37 15.68
C VAL A 201 1.63 -7.26 17.20
N ASN A 202 2.43 -7.95 18.01
CA ASN A 202 2.25 -7.97 19.46
C ASN A 202 2.73 -6.66 20.10
N GLU A 203 3.91 -6.18 19.68
CA GLU A 203 4.44 -4.88 20.12
C GLU A 203 3.50 -3.74 19.69
N VAL A 204 3.03 -3.79 18.45
CA VAL A 204 2.11 -2.79 17.89
C VAL A 204 0.78 -2.81 18.64
N GLN A 205 0.22 -3.99 18.93
CA GLN A 205 -1.00 -4.12 19.72
C GLN A 205 -0.86 -3.55 21.13
N ALA A 206 0.24 -3.87 21.83
CA ALA A 206 0.50 -3.34 23.16
C ALA A 206 0.55 -1.81 23.16
N THR A 207 1.28 -1.23 22.21
CA THR A 207 1.41 0.23 22.06
C THR A 207 0.08 0.88 21.66
N PHE A 208 -0.69 0.26 20.77
CA PHE A 208 -1.97 0.79 20.30
C PHE A 208 -3.02 0.85 21.43
N GLU A 209 -3.06 -0.16 22.30
CA GLU A 209 -3.96 -0.24 23.47
C GLU A 209 -3.64 0.77 24.58
N GLU A 210 -2.42 1.31 24.58
CA GLU A 210 -2.04 2.41 25.47
C GLU A 210 -2.40 3.79 24.90
N SER A 211 -2.60 3.88 23.58
CA SER A 211 -2.96 5.11 22.88
C SER A 211 -4.44 5.47 23.00
N LYS A 212 -4.79 6.71 22.65
CA LYS A 212 -6.20 7.11 22.47
C LYS A 212 -6.84 6.59 21.19
N LEU A 213 -6.05 6.01 20.28
CA LEU A 213 -6.54 5.50 18.99
C LEU A 213 -7.32 4.20 19.13
N LYS A 214 -7.16 3.47 20.23
CA LYS A 214 -7.85 2.19 20.49
C LYS A 214 -9.36 2.25 20.44
N ASP A 215 -9.93 3.42 20.73
CA ASP A 215 -11.38 3.62 20.67
C ASP A 215 -11.90 3.70 19.22
N TYR A 216 -11.00 3.77 18.23
CA TYR A 216 -11.30 4.01 16.82
C TYR A 216 -10.80 2.90 15.89
N GLY A 217 -10.23 1.81 16.41
CA GLY A 217 -9.71 0.75 15.57
C GLY A 217 -9.25 -0.47 16.35
N THR A 218 -8.76 -1.47 15.63
CA THR A 218 -8.21 -2.71 16.19
C THR A 218 -6.98 -3.12 15.43
N VAL A 219 -5.99 -3.69 16.14
CA VAL A 219 -4.86 -4.38 15.49
C VAL A 219 -5.32 -5.77 15.08
N GLN A 220 -5.07 -6.15 13.84
CA GLN A 220 -5.42 -7.44 13.27
C GLN A 220 -4.19 -8.10 12.66
N GLU A 221 -4.10 -9.42 12.76
CA GLU A 221 -3.08 -10.21 12.07
C GLU A 221 -3.42 -10.34 10.59
N LEU A 222 -2.41 -10.24 9.73
CA LEU A 222 -2.55 -10.51 8.31
C LEU A 222 -2.60 -12.02 8.09
N ASN A 223 -3.81 -12.57 7.98
CA ASN A 223 -4.00 -13.97 7.69
C ASN A 223 -3.83 -14.23 6.18
N SER A 224 -3.03 -15.22 5.80
CA SER A 224 -2.83 -15.67 4.40
C SER A 224 -4.05 -16.40 3.79
N THR A 225 -5.25 -16.10 4.27
CA THR A 225 -6.50 -16.73 3.79
C THR A 225 -7.53 -15.65 3.49
N HIS A 226 -7.42 -15.06 2.30
CA HIS A 226 -8.54 -14.45 1.59
C HIS A 226 -8.87 -15.26 0.34
#